data_AF-A0A158S707-F1
#
_entry.id   AF-A0A158S707-F1
#
_cell.length_a   1.000
_cell.length_b   1.000
_cell.length_c   1.000
_cell.angle_alpha   90.00
_cell.angle_beta   90.00
_cell.angle_gamma   90.00
#
_symmetry.space_group_name_H-M   'P 1'
#
loop_
_entity.id
_entity.type
_entity.pdbx_description
1 polymer ?
#
loop_
_entity_poly.entity_id
_entity_poly.type
_entity_poly.pdbx_seq_one_letter_code
_entity_poly.pdbx_strand_id
1 'polypeptide(L)'
;MTATTPIERVAEVLELAQFRRMPTPLEIGGLEIGALAAFVGKPPSPDLVVIGDTLQQTPGALQQTIEGVGRALDMMGSRRPLTLVVVGPRPDSTALTALARHARVLAVGELADESALANWLAVLLPLTPPKTNAGRAEAAIATLLAEPADPLVQEFVALAAQGKDSVATHLAEAIDELFLPTEPTDEGGTDATSS
;
A
#
# COMPACT_ATOMS: atom_id res chain seq x y z
N MET A 1 -25.42 14.00 -22.74
CA MET A 1 -24.31 13.30 -22.07
C MET A 1 -23.13 13.38 -23.01
N THR A 2 -22.19 14.29 -22.76
CA THR A 2 -20.96 14.39 -23.55
C THR A 2 -20.15 13.11 -23.35
N ALA A 3 -19.75 12.45 -24.42
CA ALA A 3 -18.91 11.27 -24.35
C ALA A 3 -17.56 11.66 -23.74
N THR A 4 -17.31 11.28 -22.49
CA THR A 4 -16.03 11.44 -21.81
C THR A 4 -14.98 10.63 -22.56
N THR A 5 -13.88 11.26 -22.98
CA THR A 5 -12.79 10.58 -23.71
C THR A 5 -12.16 9.50 -22.82
N PRO A 6 -11.52 8.46 -23.38
CA PRO A 6 -10.84 7.43 -22.57
C PRO A 6 -9.83 8.00 -21.57
N ILE A 7 -9.14 9.07 -21.95
CA ILE A 7 -8.18 9.78 -21.08
C ILE A 7 -8.91 10.42 -19.90
N GLU A 8 -10.01 11.14 -20.15
CA GLU A 8 -10.77 11.79 -19.07
C GLU A 8 -11.44 10.77 -18.15
N ARG A 9 -11.85 9.58 -18.65
CA ARG A 9 -12.34 8.50 -17.77
C ARG A 9 -11.28 8.01 -16.81
N VAL A 10 -10.03 7.85 -17.26
CA VAL A 10 -8.91 7.50 -16.37
C VAL A 10 -8.63 8.66 -15.40
N ALA A 11 -8.67 9.91 -15.88
CA ALA A 11 -8.47 11.10 -15.07
C ALA A 11 -9.46 11.16 -13.90
N GLU A 12 -10.75 10.95 -14.16
CA GLU A 12 -11.80 10.93 -13.14
C GLU A 12 -11.50 9.91 -12.03
N VAL A 13 -11.08 8.68 -12.39
CA VAL A 13 -10.72 7.64 -11.40
C VAL A 13 -9.51 8.06 -10.56
N LEU A 14 -8.48 8.61 -11.18
CA LEU A 14 -7.27 9.06 -10.49
C LEU A 14 -7.55 10.25 -9.55
N GLU A 15 -8.37 11.21 -9.99
CA GLU A 15 -8.77 12.37 -9.20
C GLU A 15 -9.63 11.98 -8.00
N LEU A 16 -10.58 11.04 -8.18
CA LEU A 16 -11.34 10.45 -7.07
C LEU A 16 -10.41 9.78 -6.05
N ALA A 17 -9.34 9.14 -6.53
CA ALA A 17 -8.29 8.55 -5.71
C ALA A 17 -7.26 9.57 -5.17
N GLN A 18 -7.55 10.87 -5.25
CA GLN A 18 -6.75 11.97 -4.72
C GLN A 18 -5.39 12.17 -5.42
N PHE A 19 -5.22 11.62 -6.62
CA PHE A 19 -4.11 12.03 -7.47
C PHE A 19 -4.36 13.44 -7.99
N ARG A 20 -3.32 14.27 -7.96
CA ARG A 20 -3.41 15.64 -8.48
C ARG A 20 -3.02 15.66 -9.95
N ARG A 21 -3.91 16.14 -10.82
CA ARG A 21 -3.58 16.40 -12.23
C ARG A 21 -2.47 17.44 -12.35
N MET A 22 -1.51 17.15 -13.22
CA MET A 22 -0.39 18.04 -13.54
C MET A 22 -0.74 18.89 -14.78
N PRO A 23 -0.20 20.12 -14.88
CA PRO A 23 -0.32 20.91 -16.09
C PRO A 23 0.26 20.19 -17.32
N THR A 24 -0.28 20.50 -18.49
CA THR A 24 0.22 20.03 -19.80
C THR A 24 0.70 21.24 -20.61
N PRO A 25 1.92 21.21 -21.19
CA PRO A 25 2.87 20.10 -21.19
C PRO A 25 3.44 19.82 -19.79
N LEU A 26 3.82 18.56 -19.54
CA LEU A 26 4.35 18.14 -18.25
C LEU A 26 5.75 18.73 -18.08
N GLU A 27 5.93 19.58 -17.08
CA GLU A 27 7.22 20.17 -16.76
C GLU A 27 7.90 19.42 -15.60
N ILE A 28 9.14 18.95 -15.83
CA ILE A 28 9.97 18.31 -14.80
C ILE A 28 11.37 18.90 -14.89
N GLY A 29 11.80 19.64 -13.87
CA GLY A 29 13.15 20.22 -13.83
C GLY A 29 13.43 21.20 -14.99
N GLY A 30 12.41 21.91 -15.47
CA GLY A 30 12.50 22.83 -16.61
C GLY A 30 12.44 22.15 -17.99
N LEU A 31 12.24 20.83 -18.05
CA LEU A 31 12.02 20.09 -19.30
C LEU A 31 10.52 19.99 -19.57
N GLU A 32 10.08 20.47 -20.74
CA GLU A 32 8.71 20.30 -21.22
C GLU A 32 8.55 18.96 -21.93
N ILE A 33 7.58 18.16 -21.48
CA ILE A 33 7.32 16.82 -22.00
C ILE A 33 5.87 16.72 -22.49
N GLY A 34 5.70 16.22 -23.72
CA GLY A 34 4.42 16.09 -24.41
C GLY A 34 3.53 14.93 -23.93
N ALA A 35 3.29 14.83 -22.62
CA ALA A 35 2.31 13.89 -22.07
C ALA A 35 0.87 14.37 -22.35
N LEU A 36 -0.03 13.46 -22.74
CA LEU A 36 -1.45 13.81 -22.96
C LEU A 36 -2.15 14.17 -21.65
N ALA A 37 -1.82 13.46 -20.57
CA ALA A 37 -2.17 13.83 -19.21
C ALA A 37 -1.17 13.22 -18.23
N ALA A 38 -0.99 13.86 -17.09
CA ALA A 38 -0.13 13.36 -16.03
C ALA A 38 -0.72 13.67 -14.65
N PHE A 39 -0.44 12.82 -13.68
CA PHE A 39 -1.00 12.88 -12.34
C PHE A 39 0.06 12.50 -11.31
N VAL A 40 0.04 13.17 -10.16
CA VAL A 40 0.97 12.88 -9.08
C VAL A 40 0.21 12.47 -7.82
N GLY A 41 0.60 11.32 -7.27
CA GLY A 41 0.12 10.86 -5.99
C GLY A 41 0.82 11.56 -4.81
N LYS A 42 0.19 11.50 -3.65
CA LYS A 42 0.75 11.95 -2.36
C LYS A 42 1.15 10.72 -1.53
N PRO A 43 2.06 10.86 -0.55
CA PRO A 43 2.34 9.80 0.40
C PRO A 43 1.05 9.21 0.98
N PRO A 44 0.95 7.87 1.12
CA PRO A 44 2.01 6.88 0.98
C PRO A 44 2.29 6.39 -0.46
N SER A 45 1.51 6.81 -1.46
CA SER A 45 1.68 6.39 -2.87
C SER A 45 2.10 7.59 -3.75
N PRO A 46 3.39 7.98 -3.77
CA PRO A 46 3.85 9.19 -4.45
C PRO A 46 4.05 9.00 -5.97
N ASP A 47 3.37 8.03 -6.58
CA ASP A 47 3.55 7.63 -7.98
C ASP A 47 3.31 8.80 -8.96
N LEU A 48 4.15 8.90 -9.99
CA LEU A 48 3.91 9.76 -11.13
C LEU A 48 3.25 8.92 -12.21
N VAL A 49 2.00 9.23 -12.53
CA VAL A 49 1.21 8.54 -13.54
C VAL A 49 1.17 9.39 -14.80
N VAL A 50 1.52 8.81 -15.94
CA VAL A 50 1.40 9.42 -17.27
C VAL A 50 0.39 8.62 -18.07
N ILE A 51 -0.52 9.31 -18.75
CA ILE A 51 -1.52 8.68 -19.63
C ILE A 51 -1.08 8.82 -21.08
N GLY A 52 -1.05 7.69 -21.77
CA GLY A 52 -0.83 7.60 -23.22
C GLY A 52 -2.03 6.99 -23.94
N ASP A 53 -2.25 7.39 -25.18
CA ASP A 53 -3.34 6.90 -26.02
C ASP A 53 -2.78 6.37 -27.35
N THR A 54 -2.95 5.07 -27.60
CA THR A 54 -2.42 4.41 -28.81
C THR A 54 -3.18 4.77 -30.08
N LEU A 55 -4.35 5.42 -29.98
CA LEU A 55 -5.06 5.98 -31.12
C LEU A 55 -4.55 7.38 -31.48
N GLN A 56 -3.94 8.10 -30.54
CA GLN A 56 -3.43 9.46 -30.72
C GLN A 56 -1.91 9.54 -30.85
N GLN A 57 -1.18 8.55 -30.30
CA GLN A 57 0.27 8.53 -30.26
C GLN A 57 0.81 7.25 -30.87
N THR A 58 1.88 7.38 -31.68
CA THR A 58 2.63 6.22 -32.16
C THR A 58 3.39 5.54 -31.03
N PRO A 59 3.74 4.24 -31.15
CA PRO A 59 4.57 3.56 -30.16
C PRO A 59 5.89 4.29 -29.87
N GLY A 60 6.51 4.87 -30.91
CA GLY A 60 7.73 5.67 -30.77
C GLY A 60 7.52 6.96 -29.98
N ALA A 61 6.39 7.66 -30.19
CA ALA A 61 6.06 8.88 -29.45
C ALA A 61 5.76 8.58 -27.97
N LEU A 62 5.05 7.49 -27.67
CA LEU A 62 4.84 7.02 -26.30
C LEU A 62 6.17 6.68 -25.61
N GLN A 63 7.04 5.96 -26.31
CA GLN A 63 8.36 5.60 -25.80
C GLN A 63 9.22 6.84 -25.51
N GLN A 64 9.29 7.78 -26.46
CA GLN A 64 10.03 9.03 -26.28
C GLN A 64 9.50 9.85 -25.08
N THR A 65 8.17 9.91 -24.91
CA THR A 65 7.53 10.60 -23.78
C THR A 65 7.99 9.98 -22.46
N ILE A 66 7.90 8.66 -22.33
CA ILE A 66 8.25 7.95 -21.09
C ILE A 66 9.74 7.95 -20.81
N GLU A 67 10.59 7.81 -21.83
CA GLU A 67 12.04 7.97 -21.68
C GLU A 67 12.40 9.40 -21.23
N GLY A 68 11.72 10.41 -21.77
CA GLY A 68 11.89 11.81 -21.37
C GLY A 68 11.52 12.02 -19.89
N VAL A 69 10.37 11.51 -19.45
CA VAL A 69 9.95 11.58 -18.05
C VAL A 69 10.94 10.85 -17.14
N GLY A 70 11.31 9.61 -17.48
CA GLY A 70 12.25 8.81 -16.69
C GLY A 70 13.59 9.53 -16.52
N ARG A 71 14.18 10.04 -17.61
CA ARG A 71 15.44 10.80 -17.55
C ARG A 71 15.31 12.08 -16.74
N ALA A 72 14.20 12.80 -16.87
CA ALA A 72 13.97 14.02 -16.10
C ALA A 72 13.86 13.72 -14.60
N LEU A 73 13.18 12.64 -14.22
CA LEU A 73 13.13 12.17 -12.83
C LEU A 73 14.52 11.80 -12.29
N ASP A 74 15.31 11.07 -13.09
CA ASP A 74 16.67 10.68 -12.73
C ASP A 74 17.58 11.91 -12.52
N MET A 75 17.51 12.90 -13.42
CA MET A 75 18.25 14.16 -13.31
C MET A 75 17.88 14.93 -12.04
N MET A 76 16.61 14.89 -11.65
CA MET A 76 16.12 15.55 -10.43
C MET A 76 16.37 14.73 -9.15
N GLY A 77 16.97 13.54 -9.26
CA GLY A 77 17.18 12.63 -8.12
C GLY A 77 15.87 12.13 -7.49
N SER A 78 14.76 12.16 -8.26
CA SER A 78 13.45 11.75 -7.77
C SER A 78 13.39 10.23 -7.66
N ARG A 79 12.87 9.73 -6.53
CA ARG A 79 12.61 8.29 -6.32
C ARG A 79 11.16 7.90 -6.54
N ARG A 80 10.36 8.79 -7.12
CA ARG A 80 8.95 8.50 -7.41
C ARG A 80 8.90 7.39 -8.48
N PRO A 81 8.11 6.32 -8.26
CA PRO A 81 7.80 5.40 -9.33
C PRO A 81 7.16 6.16 -10.50
N LEU A 82 7.38 5.65 -11.72
CA LEU A 82 6.73 6.11 -12.93
C LEU A 82 5.79 5.01 -13.40
N THR A 83 4.51 5.33 -13.55
CA THR A 83 3.51 4.45 -14.15
C THR A 83 2.98 5.06 -15.44
N LEU A 84 2.99 4.28 -16.52
CA LEU A 84 2.32 4.60 -17.78
C LEU A 84 0.98 3.86 -17.83
N VAL A 85 -0.11 4.60 -17.92
CA VAL A 85 -1.43 4.05 -18.26
C VAL A 85 -1.66 4.22 -19.75
N VAL A 86 -1.89 3.12 -20.46
CA VAL A 86 -2.15 3.13 -21.90
C VAL A 86 -3.62 2.84 -22.17
N VAL A 87 -4.31 3.79 -22.78
CA VAL A 87 -5.67 3.64 -23.30
C VAL A 87 -5.64 3.34 -24.80
N GLY A 88 -6.70 2.71 -25.31
CA GLY A 88 -6.81 2.30 -26.71
C GLY A 88 -6.35 0.85 -26.96
N PRO A 89 -6.14 0.47 -28.24
CA PRO A 89 -5.61 -0.85 -28.60
C PRO A 89 -4.31 -1.15 -27.85
N ARG A 90 -4.21 -2.39 -27.34
CA ARG A 90 -3.04 -2.81 -26.58
C ARG A 90 -1.79 -2.75 -27.49
N PRO A 91 -0.70 -2.07 -27.07
CA PRO A 91 0.54 -2.10 -27.82
C PRO A 91 1.07 -3.53 -27.99
N ASP A 92 1.83 -3.78 -29.05
CA ASP A 92 2.48 -5.07 -29.25
C ASP A 92 3.51 -5.38 -28.13
N SER A 93 3.95 -6.64 -28.08
CA SER A 93 4.87 -7.11 -27.04
C SER A 93 6.23 -6.40 -27.06
N THR A 94 6.71 -6.01 -28.24
CA THR A 94 7.99 -5.30 -28.39
C THR A 94 7.89 -3.88 -27.81
N ALA A 95 6.83 -3.15 -28.14
CA ALA A 95 6.54 -1.83 -27.62
C ALA A 95 6.31 -1.85 -26.11
N LEU A 96 5.52 -2.81 -25.61
CA LEU A 96 5.31 -2.99 -24.16
C LEU A 96 6.62 -3.25 -23.42
N THR A 97 7.48 -4.12 -23.96
CA THR A 97 8.79 -4.41 -23.36
C THR A 97 9.68 -3.17 -23.33
N ALA A 98 9.65 -2.35 -24.39
CA ALA A 98 10.41 -1.11 -24.43
C ALA A 98 9.93 -0.10 -23.38
N LEU A 99 8.62 0.11 -23.26
CA LEU A 99 8.01 1.00 -22.28
C LEU A 99 8.25 0.53 -20.85
N ALA A 100 8.18 -0.78 -20.61
CA ALA A 100 8.35 -1.40 -19.29
C ALA A 100 9.75 -1.22 -18.70
N ARG A 101 10.76 -0.86 -19.51
CA ARG A 101 12.12 -0.56 -19.03
C ARG A 101 12.21 0.73 -18.22
N HIS A 102 11.27 1.65 -18.42
CA HIS A 102 11.31 3.00 -17.83
C HIS A 102 10.11 3.30 -16.94
N ALA A 103 9.01 2.54 -17.08
CA ALA A 103 7.79 2.73 -16.31
C ALA A 103 7.08 1.40 -16.03
N ARG A 104 6.27 1.35 -14.98
CA ARG A 104 5.24 0.31 -14.84
C ARG A 104 4.14 0.58 -15.87
N VAL A 105 3.85 -0.38 -16.75
CA VAL A 105 2.86 -0.20 -17.82
C VAL A 105 1.54 -0.88 -17.47
N LEU A 106 0.45 -0.11 -17.48
CA LEU A 106 -0.92 -0.56 -17.29
C LEU A 106 -1.70 -0.35 -18.59
N ALA A 107 -1.88 -1.40 -19.38
CA ALA A 107 -2.68 -1.33 -20.61
C ALA A 107 -4.16 -1.64 -20.29
N VAL A 108 -5.01 -0.62 -20.38
CA VAL A 108 -6.40 -0.68 -19.92
C VAL A 108 -7.38 -1.10 -21.04
N GLY A 109 -6.92 -1.05 -22.29
CA GLY A 109 -7.70 -1.45 -23.46
C GLY A 109 -8.70 -0.39 -23.93
N GLU A 110 -9.47 -0.73 -24.96
CA GLU A 110 -10.28 0.21 -25.75
C GLU A 110 -11.72 0.37 -25.20
N LEU A 111 -12.22 -0.61 -24.44
CA LEU A 111 -13.64 -0.76 -24.09
C LEU A 111 -13.87 -1.24 -22.65
N ALA A 112 -12.99 -0.88 -21.71
CA ALA A 112 -13.24 -1.23 -20.31
C ALA A 112 -14.53 -0.52 -19.82
N ASP A 113 -15.50 -1.31 -19.35
CA ASP A 113 -16.56 -0.80 -18.48
C ASP A 113 -15.95 -0.18 -17.21
N GLU A 114 -16.72 0.60 -16.46
CA GLU A 114 -16.21 1.34 -15.30
C GLU A 114 -15.61 0.41 -14.23
N SER A 115 -16.20 -0.77 -14.03
CA SER A 115 -15.68 -1.79 -13.11
C SER A 115 -14.35 -2.37 -13.56
N ALA A 116 -14.19 -2.66 -14.86
CA ALA A 116 -12.96 -3.17 -15.44
C ALA A 116 -11.85 -2.12 -15.34
N LEU A 117 -12.15 -0.86 -15.68
CA LEU A 117 -11.23 0.27 -15.54
C LEU A 117 -10.74 0.41 -14.10
N ALA A 118 -11.65 0.41 -13.12
CA ALA A 118 -11.31 0.46 -11.70
C ALA A 118 -10.41 -0.72 -11.29
N ASN A 119 -10.70 -1.93 -11.78
CA ASN A 119 -9.89 -3.11 -11.49
C ASN A 119 -8.47 -3.02 -12.09
N TRP A 120 -8.32 -2.53 -13.32
CA TRP A 120 -7.01 -2.31 -13.93
C TRP A 120 -6.18 -1.25 -13.18
N LEU A 121 -6.84 -0.20 -12.70
CA LEU A 121 -6.21 0.88 -11.96
C LEU A 121 -6.02 0.56 -10.47
N ALA A 122 -6.61 -0.52 -9.93
CA ALA A 122 -6.58 -0.87 -8.51
C ALA A 122 -5.16 -0.91 -7.90
N VAL A 123 -4.14 -1.21 -8.71
CA VAL A 123 -2.72 -1.16 -8.33
C VAL A 123 -2.23 0.25 -7.92
N LEU A 124 -2.89 1.30 -8.39
CA LEU A 124 -2.62 2.71 -8.05
C LEU A 124 -3.49 3.22 -6.90
N LEU A 125 -4.63 2.57 -6.66
CA LEU A 125 -5.63 3.07 -5.72
C LEU A 125 -5.25 2.67 -4.29
N PRO A 126 -5.58 3.49 -3.29
CA PRO A 126 -5.41 3.13 -1.89
C PRO A 126 -6.13 1.80 -1.61
N LEU A 127 -5.39 0.80 -1.12
CA LEU A 127 -5.99 -0.44 -0.66
C LEU A 127 -6.88 -0.09 0.53
N THR A 128 -8.18 -0.29 0.38
CA THR A 128 -9.08 -0.25 1.53
C THR A 128 -8.87 -1.56 2.27
N PRO A 129 -8.29 -1.56 3.49
CA PRO A 129 -8.16 -2.81 4.23
C PRO A 129 -9.55 -3.41 4.42
N PRO A 130 -9.70 -4.75 4.35
CA PRO A 130 -10.97 -5.37 4.64
C PRO A 130 -11.43 -4.88 6.02
N LYS A 131 -12.69 -4.43 6.10
CA LYS A 131 -13.28 -4.05 7.38
C LYS A 131 -13.06 -5.22 8.35
N THR A 132 -12.45 -4.94 9.49
CA THR A 132 -12.24 -5.92 10.56
C THR A 132 -13.58 -6.60 10.84
N ASN A 133 -13.71 -7.86 10.41
CA ASN A 133 -14.93 -8.62 10.64
C ASN A 133 -14.86 -9.14 12.08
N ALA A 134 -15.68 -8.57 12.96
CA ALA A 134 -15.80 -8.99 14.35
C ALA A 134 -15.99 -10.51 14.46
N GLY A 135 -16.76 -11.13 13.56
CA GLY A 135 -16.97 -12.58 13.55
C GLY A 135 -15.71 -13.40 13.25
N ARG A 136 -14.72 -12.84 12.51
CA ARG A 136 -13.43 -13.52 12.29
C ARG A 136 -12.52 -13.41 13.52
N ALA A 137 -12.56 -12.28 14.21
CA ALA A 137 -11.87 -12.11 15.48
C ALA A 137 -12.45 -13.03 16.55
N GLU A 138 -13.78 -13.10 16.66
CA GLU A 138 -14.49 -14.00 17.57
C GLU A 138 -14.18 -15.47 17.30
N ALA A 139 -14.16 -15.90 16.03
CA ALA A 139 -13.78 -17.27 15.67
C ALA A 139 -12.31 -17.59 16.02
N ALA A 140 -11.40 -16.63 15.85
CA ALA A 140 -10.00 -16.80 16.23
C ALA A 140 -9.82 -16.87 17.76
N ILE A 141 -10.52 -16.02 18.51
CA ILE A 141 -10.56 -16.06 19.98
C ILE A 141 -11.13 -17.39 20.45
N ALA A 142 -12.25 -17.85 19.88
CA ALA A 142 -12.85 -19.14 20.20
C ALA A 142 -11.91 -20.32 19.89
N THR A 143 -11.09 -20.21 18.85
CA THR A 143 -10.08 -21.24 18.52
C THR A 143 -8.92 -21.23 19.52
N LEU A 144 -8.45 -20.05 19.95
CA LEU A 144 -7.38 -19.91 20.94
C LEU A 144 -7.80 -20.35 22.35
N LEU A 145 -9.08 -20.18 22.68
CA LEU A 145 -9.67 -20.59 23.95
C LEU A 145 -10.29 -22.00 23.90
N ALA A 146 -10.11 -22.74 22.81
CA ALA A 146 -10.59 -24.11 22.70
C ALA A 146 -9.81 -25.05 23.64
N GLU A 147 -10.53 -25.93 24.32
CA GLU A 147 -10.00 -26.79 25.39
C GLU A 147 -9.03 -27.89 24.88
N PRO A 148 -7.95 -28.20 25.66
CA PRO A 148 -7.49 -27.46 26.83
C PRO A 148 -6.65 -26.25 26.39
N ALA A 149 -7.15 -25.05 26.68
CA ALA A 149 -6.41 -23.82 26.38
C ALA A 149 -5.37 -23.58 27.47
N ASP A 150 -4.14 -23.28 27.06
CA ASP A 150 -3.04 -22.91 27.95
C ASP A 150 -3.46 -21.69 28.80
N PRO A 151 -3.33 -21.73 30.14
CA PRO A 151 -3.64 -20.61 31.03
C PRO A 151 -2.96 -19.30 30.60
N LEU A 152 -1.75 -19.38 30.05
CA LEU A 152 -1.00 -18.22 29.54
C LEU A 152 -1.70 -17.62 28.31
N VAL A 153 -2.22 -18.47 27.42
CA VAL A 153 -2.98 -18.03 26.25
C VAL A 153 -4.30 -17.36 26.68
N GLN A 154 -4.98 -17.89 27.70
CA GLN A 154 -6.22 -17.29 28.22
C GLN A 154 -5.97 -15.88 28.79
N GLU A 155 -4.90 -15.72 29.56
CA GLU A 155 -4.47 -14.46 30.15
C GLU A 155 -4.18 -13.40 29.07
N PHE A 156 -3.35 -13.73 28.08
CA PHE A 156 -2.99 -12.80 27.01
C PHE A 156 -4.16 -12.48 26.07
N VAL A 157 -5.08 -13.42 25.83
CA VAL A 157 -6.30 -13.18 25.05
C VAL A 157 -7.24 -12.21 25.77
N ALA A 158 -7.34 -12.30 27.11
CA ALA A 158 -8.11 -11.35 27.91
C ALA A 158 -7.49 -9.95 27.91
N LEU A 159 -6.16 -9.85 28.03
CA LEU A 159 -5.40 -8.59 27.95
C LEU A 159 -5.47 -7.94 26.57
N ALA A 160 -5.58 -8.72 25.49
CA ALA A 160 -5.68 -8.21 24.12
C ALA A 160 -6.89 -7.29 23.91
N ALA A 161 -7.96 -7.45 24.68
CA ALA A 161 -9.12 -6.55 24.65
C ALA A 161 -8.80 -5.11 25.11
N GLN A 162 -7.70 -4.92 25.87
CA GLN A 162 -7.26 -3.64 26.39
C GLN A 162 -6.28 -2.92 25.46
N GLY A 163 -5.86 -3.59 24.38
CA GLY A 163 -4.99 -3.04 23.35
C GLY A 163 -3.55 -3.52 23.44
N LYS A 164 -2.79 -3.22 22.38
CA LYS A 164 -1.44 -3.76 22.16
C LYS A 164 -0.44 -3.38 23.27
N ASP A 165 -0.57 -2.18 23.83
CA ASP A 165 0.41 -1.63 24.77
C ASP A 165 0.29 -2.35 26.12
N SER A 166 -0.94 -2.65 26.57
CA SER A 166 -1.21 -3.46 27.77
C SER A 166 -0.65 -4.87 27.67
N VAL A 167 -0.79 -5.52 26.51
CA VAL A 167 -0.22 -6.86 26.25
C VAL A 167 1.31 -6.83 26.32
N ALA A 168 1.94 -5.83 25.70
CA ALA A 168 3.39 -5.70 25.65
C ALA A 168 4.00 -5.44 27.04
N THR A 169 3.37 -4.57 27.84
CA THR A 169 3.78 -4.32 29.22
C THR A 169 3.66 -5.57 30.08
N HIS A 170 2.52 -6.26 30.02
CA HIS A 170 2.29 -7.48 30.79
C HIS A 170 3.27 -8.60 30.44
N LEU A 171 3.60 -8.76 29.15
CA LEU A 171 4.61 -9.73 28.71
C LEU A 171 6.00 -9.37 29.24
N ALA A 172 6.37 -8.09 29.23
CA ALA A 172 7.66 -7.64 29.76
C ALA A 172 7.78 -7.93 31.27
N GLU A 173 6.73 -7.63 32.03
CA GLU A 173 6.66 -7.92 33.48
C GLU A 173 6.76 -9.41 33.77
N ALA A 174 6.02 -10.26 33.05
CA ALA A 174 6.07 -11.71 33.22
C ALA A 174 7.44 -12.31 32.88
N ILE A 175 8.17 -11.71 31.93
CA ILE A 175 9.55 -12.12 31.60
C ILE A 175 10.51 -11.67 32.72
N ASP A 176 10.38 -10.44 33.20
CA ASP A 176 11.27 -9.88 34.23
C ASP A 176 11.10 -10.60 35.59
N GLU A 177 9.89 -11.04 35.95
CA GLU A 177 9.63 -11.84 37.16
C GLU A 177 10.44 -13.15 37.22
N LEU A 178 10.71 -13.77 36.08
CA LEU A 178 11.51 -15.01 36.01
C LEU A 178 12.98 -14.81 36.42
N PHE A 179 13.46 -13.56 36.45
CA PHE A 179 14.85 -13.22 36.76
C PHE A 179 15.01 -12.56 38.14
N LEU A 180 13.93 -12.38 38.89
CA LEU A 180 14.01 -11.87 40.27
C LEU A 180 14.51 -12.99 41.21
N PRO A 181 15.48 -12.69 42.09
CA PRO A 181 15.97 -13.68 43.05
C PRO A 181 14.86 -14.05 44.04
N THR A 182 14.58 -15.35 44.19
CA THR A 182 13.75 -15.85 45.29
C THR A 182 14.47 -15.58 46.61
N GLU A 183 13.86 -14.76 47.48
CA GLU A 183 14.43 -14.46 48.79
C GLU A 183 14.64 -15.78 49.57
N PRO A 184 15.81 -15.98 50.21
CA PRO A 184 16.03 -17.13 51.05
C PRO A 184 15.07 -17.04 52.26
N THR A 185 14.24 -18.05 52.44
CA THR A 185 13.41 -18.21 53.64
C THR A 185 14.34 -18.28 54.85
N ASP A 186 14.40 -17.19 55.61
CA ASP A 186 15.20 -17.05 56.81
C ASP A 186 14.54 -17.86 57.94
N GLU A 187 14.83 -19.16 58.03
CA GLU A 187 14.58 -19.94 59.24
C GLU A 187 15.65 -19.62 60.29
N GLY A 188 15.60 -18.39 60.79
CA GLY A 188 16.36 -17.90 61.95
C GLY A 188 15.54 -18.05 63.22
N GLY A 189 15.94 -18.99 64.08
CA GLY A 189 15.26 -19.31 65.32
C GLY A 189 15.37 -18.26 66.45
N THR A 190 14.53 -18.48 67.48
CA THR A 190 14.55 -18.04 68.90
C THR A 190 13.08 -18.01 69.36
N ASP A 191 12.63 -18.44 70.54
CA ASP A 191 13.31 -18.78 71.78
C ASP A 191 12.42 -19.63 72.72
N ALA A 192 13.09 -20.42 73.55
CA ALA A 192 12.84 -20.83 74.93
C ALA A 192 11.43 -20.86 75.61
N THR A 193 11.33 -21.90 76.46
CA THR A 193 10.89 -21.96 77.88
C THR A 193 9.48 -22.43 78.32
N SER A 194 9.54 -23.36 79.30
CA SER A 194 8.62 -23.64 80.42
C SER A 194 7.40 -24.52 80.10
N SER A 195 7.07 -25.60 80.81
CA SER A 195 7.46 -26.19 82.11
C SER A 195 7.09 -27.68 82.11
#